data_AF-A0A560CZW8-F1
#
_entry.id   AF-A0A560CZW8-F1
#
_cell.length_a   1.000
_cell.length_b   1.000
_cell.length_c   1.000
_cell.angle_alpha   90.00
_cell.angle_beta   90.00
_cell.angle_gamma   90.00
#
_symmetry.space_group_name_H-M   'P 1'
#
loop_
_entity.id
_entity.type
_entity.pdbx_description
1 polymer ?
#
loop_
_entity_poly.entity_id
_entity_poly.type
_entity_poly.pdbx_seq_one_letter_code
_entity_poly.pdbx_strand_id
1 'polypeptide(L)'
;MIPDGLKMTAALRLSPADSIGVPIFEAGNAMYVPEMDADYNISAFLLYENVDHYDVVRYLPDSYRDRLFRVGDPAPIIFWHKQAPYIIEGDAERARLKAMFGVDALTHPLLRDLGEMLDDARSGKVKAQQEEWFAQEIEASYNDVFLEEPSRTRYWVSRYRVALENARKLTQPPHPIDVRLRRASSRWLELYATKAEFPMLTSILGEASQGIYSLKQITDIMFAYMAHRVGAVSSVEITRWLEDDTVRSLFGRGLYDMYLLDGWPHVPFEYIKPDFLGLLKERLTQGWERETWKVARLVSVLILGSKEAPREIDDLAMVYMRDVLRDYERALYHAQNNFGRNPTYNDELPVEVAKTIVERHEQATDLSCIMHGDDRMRGRVQLNRFGLDEEQAQMYRDYIANFRT
;
A
#
# COMPACT_ATOMS: atom_id res chain seq x y z
N MET A 1 -13.63 -10.51 39.98
CA MET A 1 -12.29 -9.92 40.06
C MET A 1 -11.35 -11.07 40.36
N ILE A 2 -10.51 -11.48 39.40
CA ILE A 2 -9.52 -12.54 39.64
C ILE A 2 -8.40 -11.93 40.51
N PRO A 3 -7.93 -12.60 41.58
CA PRO A 3 -6.83 -12.09 42.42
C PRO A 3 -5.54 -11.85 41.61
N ASP A 4 -4.67 -10.96 42.10
CA ASP A 4 -3.35 -10.62 41.50
C ASP A 4 -2.37 -11.80 41.36
N GLY A 5 -2.75 -12.99 41.83
CA GLY A 5 -2.05 -14.25 41.61
C GLY A 5 -2.82 -15.41 42.23
N LEU A 6 -2.72 -16.58 41.61
CA LEU A 6 -3.40 -17.79 42.05
C LEU A 6 -2.39 -18.85 42.51
N LYS A 7 -2.78 -19.64 43.51
CA LYS A 7 -2.01 -20.82 43.92
C LYS A 7 -2.46 -22.05 43.15
N MET A 8 -1.50 -22.84 42.69
CA MET A 8 -1.79 -24.16 42.15
C MET A 8 -2.08 -25.11 43.33
N THR A 9 -3.28 -25.68 43.38
CA THR A 9 -3.71 -26.52 44.52
C THR A 9 -4.04 -27.95 44.12
N ALA A 10 -4.25 -28.20 42.83
CA ALA A 10 -4.46 -29.54 42.30
C ALA A 10 -4.02 -29.64 40.84
N ALA A 11 -4.19 -30.81 40.26
CA ALA A 11 -4.07 -31.02 38.82
C ALA A 11 -5.09 -32.07 38.34
N LEU A 12 -5.57 -31.88 37.12
CA LEU A 12 -6.35 -32.90 36.41
C LEU A 12 -5.40 -33.94 35.84
N ARG A 13 -5.62 -35.19 36.23
CA ARG A 13 -4.93 -36.32 35.64
C ARG A 13 -5.77 -36.89 34.52
N LEU A 14 -5.28 -36.73 33.29
CA LEU A 14 -6.02 -37.15 32.08
C LEU A 14 -5.92 -38.66 31.83
N SER A 15 -4.92 -39.33 32.39
CA SER A 15 -4.72 -40.77 32.22
C SER A 15 -4.00 -41.40 33.42
N PRO A 16 -4.31 -42.67 33.79
CA PRO A 16 -3.56 -43.42 34.80
C PRO A 16 -2.15 -43.82 34.35
N ALA A 17 -1.81 -43.67 33.06
CA ALA A 17 -0.44 -43.84 32.55
C ALA A 17 0.42 -42.58 32.77
N ASP A 18 1.71 -42.67 32.43
CA ASP A 18 2.60 -41.50 32.36
C ASP A 18 2.02 -40.51 31.33
N SER A 19 1.68 -39.30 31.80
CA SER A 19 0.92 -38.31 31.03
C SER A 19 1.17 -36.88 31.50
N ILE A 20 0.87 -35.90 30.65
CA ILE A 20 0.78 -34.48 31.02
C ILE A 20 -0.61 -34.24 31.64
N GLY A 21 -0.65 -33.46 32.71
CA GLY A 21 -1.88 -33.01 33.36
C GLY A 21 -2.18 -31.55 33.12
N VAL A 22 -3.35 -31.12 33.59
CA VAL A 22 -3.74 -29.71 33.58
C VAL A 22 -3.64 -29.17 35.00
N PRO A 23 -2.83 -28.13 35.27
CA PRO A 23 -2.74 -27.53 36.60
C PRO A 23 -4.08 -26.84 36.95
N ILE A 24 -4.53 -27.01 38.20
CA ILE A 24 -5.71 -26.36 38.74
C ILE A 24 -5.30 -25.34 39.77
N PHE A 25 -5.85 -24.15 39.61
CA PHE A 25 -5.68 -22.99 40.47
C PHE A 25 -6.97 -22.71 41.23
N GLU A 26 -6.90 -22.40 42.52
CA GLU A 26 -8.10 -22.11 43.33
C GLU A 26 -8.08 -20.64 43.80
N ALA A 27 -9.22 -19.97 43.72
CA ALA A 27 -9.51 -18.72 44.43
C ALA A 27 -10.90 -18.78 45.07
N GLY A 28 -10.93 -18.85 46.39
CA GLY A 28 -12.18 -19.09 47.13
C GLY A 28 -12.74 -20.46 46.77
N ASN A 29 -13.99 -20.50 46.28
CA ASN A 29 -14.68 -21.73 45.88
C ASN A 29 -14.61 -22.00 44.36
N ALA A 30 -13.89 -21.17 43.60
CA ALA A 30 -13.77 -21.30 42.15
C ALA A 30 -12.44 -21.95 41.77
N MET A 31 -12.49 -22.83 40.78
CA MET A 31 -11.32 -23.45 40.15
C MET A 31 -11.03 -22.78 38.81
N TYR A 32 -9.75 -22.66 38.49
CA TYR A 32 -9.26 -22.05 37.27
C TYR A 32 -8.20 -22.93 36.62
N VAL A 33 -8.11 -22.87 35.30
CA VAL A 33 -7.03 -23.45 34.50
C VAL A 33 -6.30 -22.34 33.75
N PRO A 34 -4.98 -22.45 33.53
CA PRO A 34 -4.24 -21.43 32.81
C PRO A 34 -4.47 -21.61 31.31
N GLU A 35 -4.82 -20.52 30.64
CA GLU A 35 -4.61 -20.37 29.21
C GLU A 35 -3.16 -19.94 28.98
N MET A 36 -2.50 -20.51 27.96
CA MET A 36 -1.08 -20.29 27.70
C MET A 36 -0.87 -19.61 26.35
N ASP A 37 0.13 -18.74 26.25
CA ASP A 37 0.63 -18.22 24.98
C ASP A 37 1.57 -19.21 24.26
N ALA A 38 2.10 -18.83 23.09
CA ALA A 38 3.01 -19.67 22.31
C ALA A 38 4.35 -19.96 23.00
N ASP A 39 4.71 -19.17 24.02
CA ASP A 39 5.91 -19.32 24.85
C ASP A 39 5.61 -20.07 26.16
N TYR A 40 4.42 -20.66 26.30
CA TYR A 40 3.93 -21.29 27.52
C TYR A 40 3.94 -20.39 28.76
N ASN A 41 3.76 -19.08 28.59
CA ASN A 41 3.42 -18.18 29.70
C ASN A 41 1.90 -18.13 29.89
N ILE A 42 1.46 -17.84 31.11
CA ILE A 42 0.04 -17.73 31.42
C ILE A 42 -0.52 -16.46 30.77
N SER A 43 -1.41 -16.59 29.80
CA SER A 43 -2.09 -15.46 29.16
C SER A 43 -3.36 -15.06 29.91
N ALA A 44 -4.07 -16.02 30.49
CA ALA A 44 -5.27 -15.80 31.30
C ALA A 44 -5.52 -16.98 32.25
N PHE A 45 -6.37 -16.77 33.26
CA PHE A 45 -6.94 -17.83 34.08
C PHE A 45 -8.42 -17.99 33.75
N LEU A 46 -8.77 -19.14 33.18
CA LEU A 46 -10.13 -19.44 32.76
C LEU A 46 -10.86 -20.21 33.87
N LEU A 47 -12.08 -19.79 34.18
CA LEU A 47 -12.93 -20.50 35.14
C LEU A 47 -13.20 -21.92 34.62
N TYR A 48 -13.01 -22.92 35.49
CA TYR A 48 -13.16 -24.32 35.15
C TYR A 48 -14.19 -24.99 36.05
N GLU A 49 -15.12 -25.69 35.41
CA GLU A 49 -16.11 -26.56 36.06
C GLU A 49 -15.84 -28.01 35.63
N ASN A 50 -15.58 -28.91 36.60
CA ASN A 50 -15.27 -30.31 36.31
C ASN A 50 -16.55 -31.13 36.03
N VAL A 51 -17.25 -30.77 34.95
CA VAL A 51 -18.53 -31.39 34.54
C VAL A 51 -18.33 -32.87 34.19
N ASP A 52 -17.19 -33.22 33.57
CA ASP A 52 -16.88 -34.58 33.11
C ASP A 52 -16.25 -35.48 34.19
N HIS A 53 -16.15 -34.99 35.43
CA HIS A 53 -15.61 -35.74 36.57
C HIS A 53 -14.21 -36.32 36.36
N TYR A 54 -13.31 -35.57 35.71
CA TYR A 54 -11.89 -35.92 35.61
C TYR A 54 -11.26 -36.11 37.00
N ASP A 55 -10.26 -36.98 37.11
CA ASP A 55 -9.55 -37.26 38.36
C ASP A 55 -8.73 -36.03 38.81
N VAL A 56 -9.09 -35.46 39.95
CA VAL A 56 -8.45 -34.28 40.54
C VAL A 56 -7.44 -34.74 41.59
N VAL A 57 -6.16 -34.66 41.25
CA VAL A 57 -5.06 -35.05 42.13
C VAL A 57 -4.56 -33.82 42.88
N ARG A 58 -4.71 -33.82 44.22
CA ARG A 58 -4.18 -32.76 45.11
C ARG A 58 -2.72 -32.99 45.54
N TYR A 59 -2.15 -34.14 45.18
CA TYR A 59 -0.76 -34.44 45.47
C TYR A 59 0.17 -33.72 44.49
N LEU A 60 0.64 -32.54 44.89
CA LEU A 60 1.59 -31.70 44.14
C LEU A 60 2.98 -31.71 44.80
N PRO A 61 4.06 -31.57 44.00
CA PRO A 61 5.41 -31.36 44.51
C PRO A 61 5.48 -30.18 45.49
N ASP A 62 6.16 -30.37 46.63
CA ASP A 62 6.14 -29.41 47.74
C ASP A 62 6.69 -28.03 47.34
N SER A 63 7.63 -27.96 46.39
CA SER A 63 8.22 -26.72 45.88
C SER A 63 7.24 -25.77 45.20
N TYR A 64 6.04 -26.24 44.84
CA TYR A 64 5.05 -25.46 44.09
C TYR A 64 3.75 -25.16 44.86
N ARG A 65 3.55 -25.74 46.06
CA ARG A 65 2.32 -25.56 46.84
C ARG A 65 2.08 -24.12 47.33
N ASP A 66 3.15 -23.39 47.62
CA ASP A 66 3.07 -22.02 48.13
C ASP A 66 3.38 -20.94 47.10
N ARG A 67 3.70 -21.33 45.87
CA ARG A 67 4.00 -20.40 44.78
C ARG A 67 2.71 -19.76 44.26
N LEU A 68 2.76 -18.44 44.10
CA LEU A 68 1.72 -17.67 43.42
C LEU A 68 2.10 -17.50 41.96
N PHE A 69 1.14 -17.72 41.07
CA PHE A 69 1.27 -17.56 39.63
C PHE A 69 0.38 -16.43 39.14
N ARG A 70 0.89 -15.65 38.19
CA ARG A 70 0.24 -14.48 37.62
C ARG A 70 0.18 -14.60 36.10
N VAL A 71 -0.68 -13.79 35.50
CA VAL A 71 -0.65 -13.57 34.05
C VAL A 71 0.73 -13.01 33.67
N GLY A 72 1.38 -13.63 32.69
CA GLY A 72 2.75 -13.38 32.26
C GLY A 72 3.80 -14.29 32.89
N ASP A 73 3.49 -15.02 33.96
CA ASP A 73 4.44 -15.99 34.54
C ASP A 73 4.54 -17.25 33.66
N PRO A 74 5.69 -17.95 33.65
CA PRO A 74 5.81 -19.26 33.02
C PRO A 74 4.80 -20.24 33.60
N ALA A 75 4.00 -20.85 32.73
CA ALA A 75 2.95 -21.76 33.16
C ALA A 75 3.56 -23.04 33.76
N PRO A 76 3.06 -23.55 34.89
CA PRO A 76 3.51 -24.81 35.44
C PRO A 76 2.89 -25.98 34.64
N ILE A 77 3.74 -26.76 33.97
CA ILE A 77 3.34 -27.97 33.26
C ILE A 77 3.55 -29.16 34.20
N ILE A 78 2.45 -29.70 34.72
CA ILE A 78 2.46 -30.90 35.57
C ILE A 78 2.42 -32.16 34.71
N PHE A 79 3.21 -33.17 35.08
CA PHE A 79 3.23 -34.46 34.40
C PHE A 79 3.54 -35.60 35.38
N TRP A 80 3.13 -36.82 35.05
CA TRP A 80 3.41 -38.02 35.82
C TRP A 80 4.44 -38.89 35.12
N HIS A 81 5.50 -39.26 35.83
CA HIS A 81 6.49 -40.22 35.36
C HIS A 81 6.69 -41.32 36.39
N LYS A 82 6.54 -42.59 36.00
CA LYS A 82 6.61 -43.76 36.90
C LYS A 82 5.73 -43.57 38.15
N GLN A 83 4.48 -43.12 37.92
CA GLN A 83 3.47 -42.85 38.96
C GLN A 83 3.75 -41.68 39.92
N ALA A 84 4.87 -40.96 39.79
CA ALA A 84 5.17 -39.78 40.60
C ALA A 84 4.88 -38.48 39.84
N PRO A 85 4.30 -37.45 40.48
CA PRO A 85 4.06 -36.15 39.85
C PRO A 85 5.32 -35.28 39.86
N TYR A 86 5.54 -34.58 38.76
CA TYR A 86 6.60 -33.59 38.57
C TYR A 86 6.03 -32.34 37.90
N ILE A 87 6.68 -31.20 38.11
CA ILE A 87 6.32 -29.94 37.47
C ILE A 87 7.57 -29.41 36.77
N ILE A 88 7.38 -28.94 35.54
CA ILE A 88 8.35 -28.14 34.80
C ILE A 88 7.70 -26.81 34.42
N GLU A 89 8.48 -25.74 34.40
CA GLU A 89 7.99 -24.41 34.00
C GLU A 89 8.01 -24.29 32.47
N GLY A 90 7.05 -23.58 31.89
CA GLY A 90 6.98 -23.34 30.44
C GLY A 90 8.21 -22.62 29.86
N ASP A 91 8.98 -21.93 30.69
CA ASP A 91 10.27 -21.29 30.33
C ASP A 91 11.49 -22.20 30.52
N ALA A 92 11.30 -23.42 30.99
CA ALA A 92 12.40 -24.36 31.15
C ALA A 92 12.98 -24.81 29.81
N GLU A 93 14.31 -24.87 29.74
CA GLU A 93 15.00 -25.49 28.61
C GLU A 93 14.85 -27.02 28.64
N ARG A 94 14.87 -27.64 27.45
CA ARG A 94 14.94 -29.11 27.30
C ARG A 94 16.07 -29.75 28.11
N ALA A 95 17.17 -29.04 28.33
CA ALA A 95 18.29 -29.49 29.15
C ALA A 95 17.88 -29.78 30.61
N ARG A 96 16.86 -29.09 31.15
CA ARG A 96 16.36 -29.30 32.52
C ARG A 96 15.75 -30.69 32.69
N LEU A 97 15.02 -31.21 31.70
CA LEU A 97 14.51 -32.60 31.73
C LEU A 97 15.64 -33.63 31.72
N LYS A 98 16.69 -33.39 30.92
CA LYS A 98 17.89 -34.25 30.93
C LYS A 98 18.60 -34.22 32.27
N ALA A 99 18.69 -33.07 32.92
CA ALA A 99 19.28 -32.95 34.25
C ALA A 99 18.46 -33.70 35.32
N MET A 100 17.13 -33.67 35.23
CA MET A 100 16.23 -34.31 36.19
C MET A 100 16.10 -35.83 36.00
N PHE A 101 16.10 -36.33 34.76
CA PHE A 101 15.77 -37.73 34.45
C PHE A 101 16.84 -38.48 33.64
N GLY A 102 17.95 -37.84 33.30
CA GLY A 102 19.08 -38.47 32.62
C GLY A 102 18.71 -39.07 31.26
N VAL A 103 19.03 -40.36 31.07
CA VAL A 103 18.79 -41.10 29.82
C VAL A 103 17.29 -41.24 29.53
N ASP A 104 16.45 -41.33 30.56
CA ASP A 104 15.00 -41.48 30.40
C ASP A 104 14.36 -40.26 29.70
N ALA A 105 14.97 -39.07 29.82
CA ALA A 105 14.51 -37.88 29.11
C ALA A 105 14.64 -37.98 27.58
N LEU A 106 15.43 -38.93 27.07
CA LEU A 106 15.63 -39.16 25.64
C LEU A 106 14.82 -40.35 25.12
N THR A 107 14.55 -41.35 25.97
CA THR A 107 13.97 -42.64 25.56
C THR A 107 12.51 -42.77 25.94
N HIS A 108 12.05 -42.10 27.01
CA HIS A 108 10.67 -42.18 27.47
C HIS A 108 9.76 -41.26 26.64
N PRO A 109 8.67 -41.76 26.03
CA PRO A 109 7.82 -40.98 25.12
C PRO A 109 7.35 -39.65 25.72
N LEU A 110 6.77 -39.68 26.93
CA LEU A 110 6.30 -38.47 27.62
C LEU A 110 7.40 -37.40 27.79
N LEU A 111 8.59 -37.80 28.27
CA LEU A 111 9.65 -36.85 28.60
C LEU A 111 10.32 -36.30 27.34
N ARG A 112 10.44 -37.14 26.31
CA ARG A 112 10.92 -36.73 25.00
C ARG A 112 9.96 -35.74 24.37
N ASP A 113 8.67 -36.06 24.31
CA ASP A 113 7.64 -35.23 23.68
C ASP A 113 7.48 -33.90 24.44
N LEU A 114 7.48 -33.92 25.78
CA LEU A 114 7.50 -32.70 26.61
C LEU A 114 8.76 -31.85 26.37
N GLY A 115 9.92 -32.49 26.22
CA GLY A 115 11.17 -31.81 25.91
C GLY A 115 11.18 -31.19 24.51
N GLU A 116 10.53 -31.82 23.54
CA GLU A 116 10.34 -31.28 22.19
C GLU A 116 9.34 -30.12 22.19
N MET A 117 8.25 -30.22 22.96
CA MET A 117 7.29 -29.10 23.13
C MET A 117 7.96 -27.84 23.68
N LEU A 118 8.78 -27.96 24.74
CA LEU A 118 9.51 -26.83 25.32
C LEU A 118 10.50 -26.21 24.33
N ASP A 119 11.21 -27.05 23.56
CA ASP A 119 12.17 -26.61 22.54
C ASP A 119 11.46 -25.94 21.35
N ASP A 120 10.29 -26.45 20.95
CA ASP A 120 9.44 -25.90 19.89
C ASP A 120 8.85 -24.53 20.28
N ALA A 121 8.49 -24.33 21.55
CA ALA A 121 8.08 -23.03 22.07
C ALA A 121 9.25 -22.03 22.01
N ARG A 122 10.44 -22.42 22.50
CA ARG A 122 11.64 -21.54 22.54
C ARG A 122 12.20 -21.22 21.16
N SER A 123 12.10 -22.16 20.22
CA SER A 123 12.53 -21.95 18.83
C SER A 123 11.53 -21.11 18.02
N GLY A 124 10.38 -20.75 18.59
CA GLY A 124 9.33 -19.97 17.91
C GLY A 124 8.53 -20.80 16.89
N LYS A 125 8.71 -22.12 16.85
CA LYS A 125 8.02 -23.00 15.91
C LYS A 125 6.51 -23.05 16.18
N VAL A 126 6.10 -23.03 17.45
CA VAL A 126 4.68 -22.97 17.83
C VAL A 126 4.04 -21.67 17.34
N LYS A 127 4.72 -20.54 17.53
CA LYS A 127 4.27 -19.23 17.02
C LYS A 127 4.16 -19.25 15.49
N ALA A 128 5.16 -19.77 14.79
CA ALA A 128 5.12 -19.90 13.33
C ALA A 128 3.98 -20.81 12.85
N GLN A 129 3.70 -21.90 13.56
CA GLN A 129 2.55 -22.78 13.25
C GLN A 129 1.21 -22.07 13.47
N GLN A 130 1.09 -21.27 14.54
CA GLN A 130 -0.11 -20.45 14.79
C GLN A 130 -0.31 -19.39 13.71
N GLU A 131 0.75 -18.67 13.33
CA GLU A 131 0.73 -17.69 12.23
C GLU A 131 0.32 -18.34 10.89
N GLU A 132 0.87 -19.53 10.60
CA GLU A 132 0.51 -20.29 9.40
C GLU A 132 -0.95 -20.76 9.44
N TRP A 133 -1.43 -21.21 10.60
CA TRP A 133 -2.83 -21.61 10.77
C TRP A 133 -3.80 -20.44 10.57
N PHE A 134 -3.49 -19.27 11.15
CA PHE A 134 -4.25 -18.04 10.89
C PHE A 134 -4.24 -17.65 9.41
N ALA A 135 -3.09 -17.79 8.73
CA ALA A 135 -3.01 -17.53 7.30
C ALA A 135 -3.92 -18.47 6.50
N GLN A 136 -4.01 -19.75 6.89
CA GLN A 136 -4.90 -20.74 6.26
C GLN A 136 -6.38 -20.42 6.50
N GLU A 137 -6.74 -19.98 7.69
CA GLU A 137 -8.12 -19.59 8.01
C GLU A 137 -8.58 -18.38 7.19
N ILE A 138 -7.73 -17.36 7.07
CA ILE A 138 -7.99 -16.20 6.22
C ILE A 138 -8.10 -16.62 4.75
N GLU A 139 -7.18 -17.47 4.28
CA GLU A 139 -7.20 -17.97 2.90
C GLU A 139 -8.50 -18.73 2.57
N ALA A 140 -8.94 -19.61 3.47
CA ALA A 140 -10.19 -20.34 3.33
C ALA A 140 -11.42 -19.41 3.32
N SER A 141 -11.39 -18.34 4.11
CA SER A 141 -12.49 -17.35 4.19
C SER A 141 -12.65 -16.51 2.92
N TYR A 142 -11.58 -16.36 2.13
CA TYR A 142 -11.57 -15.61 0.86
C TYR A 142 -11.07 -16.48 -0.29
N ASN A 143 -11.60 -17.70 -0.39
CA ASN A 143 -11.26 -18.69 -1.41
C ASN A 143 -11.29 -18.11 -2.84
N ASP A 144 -12.26 -17.25 -3.14
CA ASP A 144 -12.42 -16.55 -4.43
C ASP A 144 -11.24 -15.63 -4.81
N VAL A 145 -10.46 -15.19 -3.83
CA VAL A 145 -9.28 -14.34 -4.03
C VAL A 145 -8.01 -15.17 -4.16
N PHE A 146 -7.89 -16.23 -3.36
CA PHE A 146 -6.62 -16.96 -3.20
C PHE A 146 -6.51 -18.22 -4.06
N LEU A 147 -7.61 -18.95 -4.27
CA LEU A 147 -7.61 -20.27 -4.91
C LEU A 147 -8.23 -20.25 -6.30
N GLU A 148 -9.15 -19.32 -6.56
CA GLU A 148 -9.73 -19.13 -7.90
C GLU A 148 -8.85 -18.25 -8.80
N GLU A 149 -9.01 -18.41 -10.12
CA GLU A 149 -8.32 -17.54 -11.06
C GLU A 149 -8.87 -16.11 -10.97
N PRO A 150 -8.01 -15.09 -10.82
CA PRO A 150 -8.46 -13.71 -10.70
C PRO A 150 -9.28 -13.27 -11.91
N SER A 151 -10.18 -12.30 -11.73
CA SER A 151 -10.93 -11.68 -12.82
C SER A 151 -10.70 -10.16 -12.88
N ARG A 152 -10.78 -9.59 -14.10
CA ARG A 152 -10.71 -8.14 -14.33
C ARG A 152 -12.02 -7.43 -13.97
N THR A 153 -12.52 -7.62 -12.75
CA THR A 153 -13.78 -7.02 -12.27
C THR A 153 -13.54 -6.18 -11.03
N ARG A 154 -14.36 -5.13 -10.86
CA ARG A 154 -14.36 -4.33 -9.62
C ARG A 154 -14.74 -5.17 -8.40
N TYR A 155 -15.55 -6.21 -8.61
CA TYR A 155 -15.90 -7.17 -7.55
C TYR A 155 -14.67 -7.89 -7.01
N TRP A 156 -13.84 -8.49 -7.88
CA TRP A 156 -12.64 -9.20 -7.44
C TRP A 156 -11.67 -8.27 -6.72
N VAL A 157 -11.43 -7.07 -7.25
CA VAL A 157 -10.59 -6.06 -6.59
C VAL A 157 -11.14 -5.66 -5.21
N SER A 158 -12.45 -5.50 -5.08
CA SER A 158 -13.10 -5.23 -3.80
C SER A 158 -12.91 -6.37 -2.79
N ARG A 159 -13.10 -7.63 -3.24
CA ARG A 159 -12.89 -8.82 -2.41
C ARG A 159 -11.43 -8.95 -1.94
N TYR A 160 -10.48 -8.70 -2.83
CA TYR A 160 -9.05 -8.64 -2.48
C TYR A 160 -8.78 -7.60 -1.39
N ARG A 161 -9.34 -6.39 -1.52
CA ARG A 161 -9.18 -5.33 -0.51
C ARG A 161 -9.79 -5.72 0.83
N VAL A 162 -10.97 -6.34 0.84
CA VAL A 162 -11.59 -6.82 2.07
C VAL A 162 -10.73 -7.91 2.73
N ALA A 163 -10.15 -8.82 1.95
CA ALA A 163 -9.23 -9.83 2.46
C ALA A 163 -7.97 -9.19 3.09
N LEU A 164 -7.39 -8.19 2.42
CA LEU A 164 -6.25 -7.43 2.93
C LEU A 164 -6.59 -6.66 4.23
N GLU A 165 -7.71 -5.95 4.26
CA GLU A 165 -8.16 -5.22 5.44
C GLU A 165 -8.44 -6.16 6.62
N ASN A 166 -9.04 -7.32 6.37
CA ASN A 166 -9.27 -8.32 7.41
C ASN A 166 -7.95 -8.89 7.93
N ALA A 167 -7.02 -9.23 7.03
CA ALA A 167 -5.69 -9.67 7.42
C ALA A 167 -4.96 -8.63 8.30
N ARG A 168 -5.10 -7.34 8.01
CA ARG A 168 -4.49 -6.27 8.82
C ARG A 168 -5.15 -6.01 10.16
N LYS A 169 -6.44 -6.35 10.30
CA LYS A 169 -7.12 -6.33 11.61
C LYS A 169 -6.64 -7.45 12.53
N LEU A 170 -6.29 -8.59 11.96
CA LEU A 170 -5.94 -9.80 12.70
C LEU A 170 -4.42 -9.98 12.86
N THR A 171 -3.62 -9.47 11.93
CA THR A 171 -2.18 -9.73 11.84
C THR A 171 -1.39 -8.48 11.47
N GLN A 172 -0.16 -8.39 11.97
CA GLN A 172 0.78 -7.31 11.60
C GLN A 172 1.83 -7.85 10.62
N PRO A 173 2.25 -7.07 9.60
CA PRO A 173 3.39 -7.43 8.75
C PRO A 173 4.71 -7.49 9.56
N PRO A 174 5.64 -8.40 9.23
CA PRO A 174 5.53 -9.46 8.22
C PRO A 174 4.75 -10.68 8.74
N HIS A 175 3.84 -11.22 7.91
CA HIS A 175 3.06 -12.43 8.22
C HIS A 175 2.93 -13.35 6.98
N PRO A 176 2.80 -14.69 7.12
CA PRO A 176 2.65 -15.61 5.98
C PRO A 176 1.52 -15.26 5.01
N ILE A 177 0.42 -14.68 5.52
CA ILE A 177 -0.70 -14.20 4.69
C ILE A 177 -0.27 -13.14 3.67
N ASP A 178 0.75 -12.34 3.98
CA ASP A 178 1.25 -11.27 3.11
C ASP A 178 1.85 -11.84 1.83
N VAL A 179 2.51 -13.01 1.93
CA VAL A 179 3.05 -13.73 0.79
C VAL A 179 1.92 -14.20 -0.13
N ARG A 180 0.82 -14.67 0.44
CA ARG A 180 -0.36 -15.15 -0.31
C ARG A 180 -1.10 -13.98 -0.99
N LEU A 181 -1.31 -12.88 -0.27
CA LEU A 181 -1.88 -11.64 -0.80
C LEU A 181 -1.01 -11.04 -1.91
N ARG A 182 0.32 -11.08 -1.77
CA ARG A 182 1.25 -10.66 -2.82
C ARG A 182 1.16 -11.56 -4.04
N ARG A 183 1.10 -12.89 -3.87
CA ARG A 183 0.92 -13.83 -5.00
C ARG A 183 -0.38 -13.60 -5.75
N ALA A 184 -1.51 -13.47 -5.04
CA ALA A 184 -2.81 -13.23 -5.65
C ALA A 184 -2.83 -11.90 -6.43
N SER A 185 -2.33 -10.81 -5.83
CA SER A 185 -2.24 -9.52 -6.52
C SER A 185 -1.25 -9.53 -7.68
N SER A 186 -0.08 -10.17 -7.54
CA SER A 186 0.91 -10.28 -8.62
C SER A 186 0.34 -11.03 -9.82
N ARG A 187 -0.39 -12.13 -9.58
CA ARG A 187 -1.09 -12.87 -10.64
C ARG A 187 -2.19 -12.05 -11.30
N TRP A 188 -2.94 -11.25 -10.53
CA TRP A 188 -3.91 -10.33 -11.12
C TRP A 188 -3.22 -9.28 -11.99
N LEU A 189 -2.10 -8.72 -11.53
CA LEU A 189 -1.30 -7.75 -12.28
C LEU A 189 -0.76 -8.34 -13.58
N GLU A 190 -0.16 -9.54 -13.52
CA GLU A 190 0.31 -10.33 -14.68
C GLU A 190 -0.76 -10.41 -15.78
N LEU A 191 -2.00 -10.73 -15.42
CA LEU A 191 -3.07 -10.99 -16.38
C LEU A 191 -3.75 -9.71 -16.88
N TYR A 192 -3.88 -8.69 -16.01
CA TYR A 192 -4.83 -7.60 -16.23
C TYR A 192 -4.27 -6.19 -16.09
N ALA A 193 -3.08 -5.97 -15.53
CA ALA A 193 -2.58 -4.62 -15.24
C ALA A 193 -2.67 -3.70 -16.47
N THR A 194 -2.18 -4.12 -17.63
CA THR A 194 -2.20 -3.32 -18.87
C THR A 194 -3.60 -2.99 -19.40
N LYS A 195 -4.59 -3.82 -19.08
CA LYS A 195 -5.98 -3.70 -19.55
C LYS A 195 -6.92 -3.08 -18.52
N ALA A 196 -6.48 -2.91 -17.29
CA ALA A 196 -7.31 -2.41 -16.20
C ALA A 196 -7.42 -0.88 -16.20
N GLU A 197 -8.45 -0.37 -15.53
CA GLU A 197 -8.57 1.05 -15.19
C GLU A 197 -7.60 1.40 -14.05
N PHE A 198 -7.06 2.61 -14.06
CA PHE A 198 -6.10 3.07 -13.06
C PHE A 198 -6.58 2.89 -11.59
N PRO A 199 -7.85 3.19 -11.23
CA PRO A 199 -8.34 2.97 -9.87
C PRO A 199 -8.33 1.50 -9.41
N MET A 200 -8.43 0.55 -10.36
CA MET A 200 -8.33 -0.87 -10.03
C MET A 200 -6.88 -1.24 -9.68
N LEU A 201 -5.92 -0.71 -10.44
CA LEU A 201 -4.50 -0.91 -10.18
C LEU A 201 -4.10 -0.35 -8.81
N THR A 202 -4.42 0.92 -8.54
CA THR A 202 -4.08 1.56 -7.26
C THR A 202 -4.75 0.86 -6.07
N SER A 203 -5.98 0.36 -6.26
CA SER A 203 -6.68 -0.45 -5.26
C SER A 203 -6.00 -1.79 -4.94
N ILE A 204 -5.35 -2.42 -5.92
CA ILE A 204 -4.61 -3.68 -5.72
C ILE A 204 -3.25 -3.42 -5.08
N LEU A 205 -2.58 -2.34 -5.45
CA LEU A 205 -1.28 -1.97 -4.87
C LEU A 205 -1.42 -1.56 -3.41
N GLY A 206 -2.49 -0.84 -3.08
CA GLY A 206 -2.73 -0.35 -1.73
C GLY A 206 -1.65 0.63 -1.26
N GLU A 207 -1.47 0.70 0.06
CA GLU A 207 -0.45 1.53 0.68
C GLU A 207 0.78 0.71 1.07
N ALA A 208 1.96 1.33 1.03
CA ALA A 208 3.20 0.68 1.49
C ALA A 208 3.13 0.23 2.97
N SER A 209 2.36 0.95 3.79
CA SER A 209 2.08 0.63 5.20
C SER A 209 1.44 -0.75 5.40
N GLN A 210 0.76 -1.27 4.38
CA GLN A 210 0.09 -2.57 4.41
C GLN A 210 1.06 -3.74 4.20
N GLY A 211 2.34 -3.51 3.91
CA GLY A 211 3.39 -4.53 3.85
C GLY A 211 3.34 -5.49 2.65
N ILE A 212 2.35 -5.35 1.75
CA ILE A 212 2.24 -6.21 0.56
C ILE A 212 3.28 -5.82 -0.48
N TYR A 213 3.36 -4.55 -0.84
CA TYR A 213 4.38 -4.01 -1.73
C TYR A 213 5.16 -2.91 -1.02
N SER A 214 6.48 -2.89 -1.21
CA SER A 214 7.29 -1.74 -0.80
C SER A 214 6.94 -0.51 -1.65
N LEU A 215 7.25 0.69 -1.14
CA LEU A 215 7.06 1.94 -1.88
C LEU A 215 7.75 1.90 -3.26
N LYS A 216 8.95 1.32 -3.32
CA LYS A 216 9.67 1.13 -4.59
C LYS A 216 8.88 0.25 -5.57
N GLN A 217 8.37 -0.89 -5.12
CA GLN A 217 7.59 -1.79 -5.98
C GLN A 217 6.28 -1.13 -6.47
N ILE A 218 5.61 -0.38 -5.60
CA ILE A 218 4.41 0.39 -5.98
C ILE A 218 4.78 1.40 -7.07
N THR A 219 5.87 2.16 -6.87
CA THR A 219 6.37 3.14 -7.84
C THR A 219 6.71 2.49 -9.17
N ASP A 220 7.44 1.38 -9.16
CA ASP A 220 7.83 0.62 -10.35
C ASP A 220 6.62 0.10 -11.13
N ILE A 221 5.62 -0.45 -10.44
CA ILE A 221 4.38 -0.95 -11.05
C ILE A 221 3.55 0.20 -11.63
N MET A 222 3.39 1.30 -10.89
CA MET A 222 2.68 2.49 -11.39
C MET A 222 3.39 3.07 -12.62
N PHE A 223 4.72 3.18 -12.57
CA PHE A 223 5.53 3.64 -13.70
C PHE A 223 5.29 2.77 -14.94
N ALA A 224 5.42 1.45 -14.81
CA ALA A 224 5.23 0.52 -15.92
C ALA A 224 3.81 0.59 -16.51
N TYR A 225 2.79 0.71 -15.67
CA TYR A 225 1.40 0.88 -16.12
C TYR A 225 1.22 2.19 -16.89
N MET A 226 1.70 3.31 -16.35
CA MET A 226 1.56 4.61 -17.00
C MET A 226 2.36 4.68 -18.30
N ALA A 227 3.58 4.16 -18.32
CA ALA A 227 4.41 4.06 -19.52
C ALA A 227 3.72 3.23 -20.62
N HIS A 228 3.09 2.11 -20.27
CA HIS A 228 2.32 1.33 -21.23
C HIS A 228 1.16 2.12 -21.84
N ARG A 229 0.45 2.89 -21.01
CA ARG A 229 -0.85 3.48 -21.34
C ARG A 229 -0.75 4.89 -21.91
N VAL A 230 0.32 5.64 -21.64
CA VAL A 230 0.44 7.07 -21.96
C VAL A 230 0.23 7.38 -23.46
N GLY A 231 0.58 6.46 -24.36
CA GLY A 231 0.37 6.63 -25.80
C GLY A 231 -1.10 6.53 -26.24
N ALA A 232 -1.89 5.68 -25.58
CA ALA A 232 -3.25 5.32 -25.98
C ALA A 232 -4.35 5.94 -25.11
N VAL A 233 -3.97 6.53 -23.98
CA VAL A 233 -4.90 7.07 -22.98
C VAL A 233 -5.53 8.39 -23.43
N SER A 234 -6.78 8.63 -23.01
CA SER A 234 -7.48 9.88 -23.28
C SER A 234 -6.94 11.02 -22.41
N SER A 235 -7.10 12.27 -22.87
CA SER A 235 -6.70 13.46 -22.10
C SER A 235 -7.41 13.55 -20.74
N VAL A 236 -8.67 13.12 -20.65
CA VAL A 236 -9.44 13.07 -19.40
C VAL A 236 -8.80 12.13 -18.38
N GLU A 237 -8.32 10.98 -18.81
CA GLU A 237 -7.67 10.02 -17.91
C GLU A 237 -6.26 10.49 -17.51
N ILE A 238 -5.52 11.17 -18.40
CA ILE A 238 -4.27 11.85 -18.02
C ILE A 238 -4.53 12.91 -16.95
N THR A 239 -5.56 13.76 -17.11
CA THR A 239 -5.93 14.77 -16.11
C THR A 239 -6.20 14.11 -14.76
N ARG A 240 -6.95 13.00 -14.71
CA ARG A 240 -7.21 12.26 -13.47
C ARG A 240 -5.93 11.74 -12.83
N TRP A 241 -4.98 11.22 -13.62
CA TRP A 241 -3.67 10.82 -13.08
C TRP A 241 -2.90 12.01 -12.51
N LEU A 242 -2.94 13.15 -13.19
CA LEU A 242 -2.27 14.37 -12.73
C LEU A 242 -2.96 15.02 -11.53
N GLU A 243 -4.20 14.67 -11.22
CA GLU A 243 -4.92 15.08 -10.02
C GLU A 243 -4.70 14.14 -8.83
N ASP A 244 -4.17 12.93 -9.06
CA ASP A 244 -3.88 11.95 -8.03
C ASP A 244 -2.62 12.34 -7.24
N ASP A 245 -2.77 12.51 -5.92
CA ASP A 245 -1.69 12.93 -5.03
C ASP A 245 -0.54 11.91 -4.97
N THR A 246 -0.84 10.61 -5.12
CA THR A 246 0.18 9.57 -5.15
C THR A 246 1.03 9.70 -6.40
N VAL A 247 0.40 9.89 -7.57
CA VAL A 247 1.10 10.11 -8.84
C VAL A 247 1.98 11.37 -8.76
N ARG A 248 1.45 12.48 -8.23
CA ARG A 248 2.21 13.73 -8.06
C ARG A 248 3.42 13.55 -7.16
N SER A 249 3.25 12.84 -6.05
CA SER A 249 4.32 12.55 -5.08
C SER A 249 5.42 11.69 -5.70
N LEU A 250 5.04 10.61 -6.40
CA LEU A 250 5.98 9.65 -6.97
C LEU A 250 6.68 10.16 -8.24
N PHE A 251 5.95 10.89 -9.09
CA PHE A 251 6.41 11.28 -10.42
C PHE A 251 6.51 12.80 -10.60
N GLY A 252 6.76 13.56 -9.53
CA GLY A 252 6.88 15.03 -9.61
C GLY A 252 8.02 15.54 -10.51
N ARG A 253 9.00 14.68 -10.84
CA ARG A 253 10.07 14.95 -11.83
C ARG A 253 9.77 14.38 -13.22
N GLY A 254 8.62 13.73 -13.40
CA GLY A 254 8.17 13.13 -14.66
C GLY A 254 8.65 11.70 -14.87
N LEU A 255 7.91 10.94 -15.68
CA LEU A 255 8.26 9.57 -16.06
C LEU A 255 9.60 9.49 -16.79
N TYR A 256 9.93 10.47 -17.63
CA TYR A 256 11.16 10.46 -18.41
C TYR A 256 12.40 10.57 -17.52
N ASP A 257 12.39 11.45 -16.52
CA ASP A 257 13.50 11.60 -15.58
C ASP A 257 13.67 10.35 -14.70
N MET A 258 12.58 9.72 -14.26
CA MET A 258 12.63 8.44 -13.56
C MET A 258 13.26 7.35 -14.44
N TYR A 259 12.84 7.24 -15.71
CA TYR A 259 13.45 6.32 -16.67
C TYR A 259 14.96 6.56 -16.84
N LEU A 260 15.40 7.82 -16.91
CA LEU A 260 16.81 8.14 -17.05
C LEU A 260 17.64 7.73 -15.82
N LEU A 261 17.07 7.79 -14.62
CA LEU A 261 17.76 7.48 -13.37
C LEU A 261 17.72 5.99 -13.03
N ASP A 262 16.55 5.37 -13.12
CA ASP A 262 16.30 4.02 -12.62
C ASP A 262 16.18 2.98 -13.76
N GLY A 263 16.07 3.43 -15.01
CA GLY A 263 15.85 2.57 -16.16
C GLY A 263 14.42 2.05 -16.26
N TRP A 264 14.25 0.94 -16.98
CA TRP A 264 12.95 0.27 -17.11
C TRP A 264 12.78 -0.75 -15.98
N PRO A 265 11.82 -0.57 -15.05
CA PRO A 265 11.66 -1.48 -13.94
C PRO A 265 11.18 -2.86 -14.39
N HIS A 266 11.54 -3.87 -13.61
CA HIS A 266 11.01 -5.21 -13.75
C HIS A 266 9.78 -5.36 -12.85
N VAL A 267 8.62 -5.60 -13.47
CA VAL A 267 7.32 -5.71 -12.80
C VAL A 267 6.65 -7.02 -13.20
N PRO A 268 5.61 -7.48 -12.48
CA PRO A 268 4.97 -8.77 -12.77
C PRO A 268 4.32 -8.89 -14.15
N PHE A 269 4.12 -7.81 -14.91
CA PHE A 269 3.46 -7.85 -16.21
C PHE A 269 4.34 -7.30 -17.33
N GLU A 270 4.11 -7.78 -18.54
CA GLU A 270 4.71 -7.20 -19.73
C GLU A 270 4.10 -5.84 -20.06
N TYR A 271 4.94 -4.88 -20.43
CA TYR A 271 4.50 -3.54 -20.78
C TYR A 271 5.32 -2.97 -21.93
N ILE A 272 4.72 -1.99 -22.60
CA ILE A 272 5.34 -1.32 -23.75
C ILE A 272 6.24 -0.23 -23.20
N LYS A 273 7.44 -0.13 -23.76
CA LYS A 273 8.42 0.92 -23.45
C LYS A 273 8.26 2.02 -24.50
N PRO A 274 7.46 3.07 -24.24
CA PRO A 274 7.25 4.12 -25.22
C PRO A 274 8.53 4.93 -25.45
N ASP A 275 8.67 5.47 -26.66
CA ASP A 275 9.51 6.65 -26.85
C ASP A 275 8.75 7.87 -26.30
N PHE A 276 9.05 8.23 -25.05
CA PHE A 276 8.39 9.34 -24.36
C PHE A 276 8.54 10.67 -25.11
N LEU A 277 9.72 10.93 -25.69
CA LEU A 277 9.97 12.18 -26.41
C LEU A 277 9.33 12.12 -27.80
N GLY A 278 9.39 10.98 -28.48
CA GLY A 278 8.64 10.75 -29.72
C GLY A 278 7.14 10.99 -29.55
N LEU A 279 6.55 10.49 -28.46
CA LEU A 279 5.15 10.73 -28.14
C LEU A 279 4.85 12.22 -27.92
N LEU A 280 5.72 12.95 -27.20
CA LEU A 280 5.55 14.39 -27.02
C LEU A 280 5.64 15.16 -28.34
N LYS A 281 6.58 14.81 -29.22
CA LYS A 281 6.70 15.40 -30.56
C LYS A 281 5.42 15.17 -31.37
N GLU A 282 4.89 13.95 -31.36
CA GLU A 282 3.62 13.63 -32.03
C GLU A 282 2.47 14.49 -31.51
N ARG A 283 2.35 14.64 -30.17
CA ARG A 283 1.30 15.48 -29.57
C ARG A 283 1.48 16.96 -29.86
N LEU A 284 2.71 17.46 -29.94
CA LEU A 284 3.02 18.82 -30.36
C LEU A 284 2.59 19.08 -31.80
N THR A 285 2.88 18.16 -32.72
CA THR A 285 2.47 18.25 -34.13
C THR A 285 0.95 18.19 -34.28
N GLN A 286 0.29 17.25 -33.58
CA GLN A 286 -1.18 17.20 -33.55
C GLN A 286 -1.80 18.47 -32.97
N GLY A 287 -1.13 19.10 -32.00
CA GLY A 287 -1.58 20.35 -31.43
C GLY A 287 -1.50 21.51 -32.42
N TRP A 288 -0.48 21.54 -33.26
CA TRP A 288 -0.36 22.50 -34.36
C TRP A 288 -1.48 22.31 -35.39
N GLU A 289 -1.72 21.07 -35.84
CA GLU A 289 -2.79 20.75 -36.80
C GLU A 289 -4.20 21.12 -36.31
N ARG A 290 -4.42 21.09 -34.99
CA ARG A 290 -5.70 21.38 -34.34
C ARG A 290 -5.80 22.78 -33.73
N GLU A 291 -4.74 23.58 -33.86
CA GLU A 291 -4.61 24.87 -33.19
C GLU A 291 -4.83 24.81 -31.66
N THR A 292 -4.38 23.74 -30.99
CA THR A 292 -4.44 23.65 -29.52
C THR A 292 -3.39 22.69 -28.95
N TRP A 293 -2.62 23.16 -27.97
CA TRP A 293 -1.57 22.37 -27.31
C TRP A 293 -1.97 21.82 -25.93
N LYS A 294 -3.24 21.95 -25.53
CA LYS A 294 -3.74 21.50 -24.22
C LYS A 294 -3.39 20.04 -23.92
N VAL A 295 -3.55 19.15 -24.91
CA VAL A 295 -3.21 17.72 -24.75
C VAL A 295 -1.69 17.52 -24.64
N ALA A 296 -0.90 18.19 -25.48
CA ALA A 296 0.56 18.12 -25.42
C ALA A 296 1.09 18.61 -24.07
N ARG A 297 0.49 19.68 -23.53
CA ARG A 297 0.78 20.17 -22.18
C ARG A 297 0.49 19.13 -21.11
N LEU A 298 -0.71 18.53 -21.10
CA LEU A 298 -1.04 17.49 -20.11
C LEU A 298 -0.05 16.31 -20.17
N VAL A 299 0.27 15.84 -21.37
CA VAL A 299 1.25 14.76 -21.57
C VAL A 299 2.64 15.20 -21.10
N SER A 300 3.03 16.46 -21.33
CA SER A 300 4.32 16.99 -20.86
C SER A 300 4.41 17.04 -19.34
N VAL A 301 3.32 17.36 -18.63
CA VAL A 301 3.31 17.36 -17.16
C VAL A 301 3.61 15.96 -16.64
N LEU A 302 2.99 14.94 -17.24
CA LEU A 302 3.20 13.55 -16.84
C LEU A 302 4.62 13.06 -17.19
N ILE A 303 5.08 13.33 -18.41
CA ILE A 303 6.34 12.78 -18.91
C ILE A 303 7.56 13.53 -18.36
N LEU A 304 7.50 14.87 -18.30
CA LEU A 304 8.63 15.72 -17.96
C LEU A 304 8.53 16.32 -16.55
N GLY A 305 7.36 16.30 -15.91
CA GLY A 305 7.16 16.78 -14.53
C GLY A 305 7.66 18.21 -14.32
N SER A 306 8.50 18.42 -13.31
CA SER A 306 9.15 19.70 -13.02
C SER A 306 10.44 19.97 -13.80
N LYS A 307 10.88 19.07 -14.67
CA LYS A 307 12.16 19.23 -15.42
C LYS A 307 12.01 20.11 -16.65
N GLU A 308 13.07 20.83 -16.99
CA GLU A 308 13.13 21.51 -18.29
C GLU A 308 13.01 20.50 -19.44
N ALA A 309 12.37 20.92 -20.53
CA ALA A 309 12.23 20.06 -21.70
C ALA A 309 13.61 19.78 -22.32
N PRO A 310 13.85 18.56 -22.82
CA PRO A 310 15.00 18.29 -23.67
C PRO A 310 15.01 19.20 -24.90
N ARG A 311 16.21 19.56 -25.38
CA ARG A 311 16.39 20.51 -26.50
C ARG A 311 15.50 20.22 -27.71
N GLU A 312 15.34 18.96 -28.07
CA GLU A 312 14.51 18.57 -29.22
C GLU A 312 13.01 18.83 -29.05
N ILE A 313 12.50 18.85 -27.82
CA ILE A 313 11.12 19.24 -27.52
C ILE A 313 11.02 20.77 -27.44
N ASP A 314 12.01 21.40 -26.80
CA ASP A 314 12.10 22.85 -26.65
C ASP A 314 12.17 23.56 -28.01
N ASP A 315 13.07 23.13 -28.89
CA ASP A 315 13.25 23.66 -30.24
C ASP A 315 11.97 23.53 -31.07
N LEU A 316 11.29 22.37 -30.99
CA LEU A 316 10.04 22.13 -31.72
C LEU A 316 8.90 23.00 -31.19
N ALA A 317 8.75 23.09 -29.87
CA ALA A 317 7.74 23.95 -29.25
C ALA A 317 8.00 25.44 -29.57
N MET A 318 9.26 25.86 -29.57
CA MET A 318 9.66 27.22 -29.93
C MET A 318 9.32 27.58 -31.39
N VAL A 319 9.43 26.63 -32.33
CA VAL A 319 9.01 26.85 -33.72
C VAL A 319 7.52 27.22 -33.78
N TYR A 320 6.65 26.45 -33.12
CA TYR A 320 5.22 26.75 -33.08
C TYR A 320 4.90 28.02 -32.28
N MET A 321 5.62 28.24 -31.18
CA MET A 321 5.46 29.42 -30.33
C MET A 321 5.68 30.72 -31.12
N ARG A 322 6.69 30.77 -31.99
CA ARG A 322 6.99 31.98 -32.78
C ARG A 322 5.81 32.40 -33.67
N ASP A 323 5.14 31.44 -34.29
CA ASP A 323 3.97 31.73 -35.13
C ASP A 323 2.79 32.22 -34.28
N VAL A 324 2.52 31.56 -33.14
CA VAL A 324 1.46 31.96 -32.20
C VAL A 324 1.71 33.36 -31.63
N LEU A 325 2.95 33.67 -31.22
CA LEU A 325 3.32 34.98 -30.69
C LEU A 325 3.18 36.08 -31.75
N ARG A 326 3.61 35.82 -32.99
CA ARG A 326 3.43 36.78 -34.09
C ARG A 326 1.95 37.10 -34.31
N ASP A 327 1.09 36.09 -34.27
CA ASP A 327 -0.35 36.27 -34.45
C ASP A 327 -1.00 36.97 -33.24
N TYR A 328 -0.53 36.66 -32.03
CA TYR A 328 -0.93 37.35 -30.79
C TYR A 328 -0.57 38.84 -30.83
N GLU A 329 0.68 39.19 -31.15
CA GLU A 329 1.14 40.57 -31.27
C GLU A 329 0.37 41.33 -32.35
N ARG A 330 0.09 40.69 -33.49
CA ARG A 330 -0.74 41.29 -34.55
C ARG A 330 -2.17 41.56 -34.07
N ALA A 331 -2.77 40.64 -33.32
CA ALA A 331 -4.11 40.81 -32.77
C ALA A 331 -4.16 41.95 -31.74
N LEU A 332 -3.16 42.03 -30.84
CA LEU A 332 -3.01 43.13 -29.89
C LEU A 332 -2.83 44.48 -30.61
N TYR A 333 -1.95 44.53 -31.60
CA TYR A 333 -1.71 45.74 -32.38
C TYR A 333 -2.97 46.19 -33.13
N HIS A 334 -3.69 45.26 -33.77
CA HIS A 334 -4.97 45.56 -34.42
C HIS A 334 -5.99 46.12 -33.43
N ALA A 335 -6.11 45.50 -32.24
CA ALA A 335 -7.01 45.97 -31.20
C ALA A 335 -6.66 47.40 -30.75
N GLN A 336 -5.39 47.65 -30.44
CA GLN A 336 -4.92 48.96 -29.97
C GLN A 336 -5.01 50.06 -31.03
N ASN A 337 -4.67 49.74 -32.28
CA ASN A 337 -4.65 50.72 -33.35
C ASN A 337 -6.06 51.11 -33.82
N ASN A 338 -6.99 50.16 -33.84
CA ASN A 338 -8.33 50.39 -34.39
C ASN A 338 -9.37 50.78 -33.33
N PHE A 339 -9.17 50.40 -32.05
CA PHE A 339 -10.13 50.64 -30.97
C PHE A 339 -9.54 51.44 -29.78
N GLY A 340 -8.32 51.97 -29.95
CA GLY A 340 -7.66 52.86 -29.01
C GLY A 340 -6.71 52.15 -28.04
N ARG A 341 -5.93 52.94 -27.29
CA ARG A 341 -4.86 52.43 -26.41
C ARG A 341 -5.32 51.41 -25.35
N ASN A 342 -6.58 51.53 -24.93
CA ASN A 342 -7.24 50.67 -23.95
C ASN A 342 -8.53 50.07 -24.55
N PRO A 343 -8.44 49.09 -25.47
CA PRO A 343 -9.56 48.63 -26.29
C PRO A 343 -10.76 48.09 -25.49
N THR A 344 -10.51 47.51 -24.31
CA THR A 344 -11.52 46.87 -23.46
C THR A 344 -12.38 47.85 -22.64
N TYR A 345 -12.04 49.15 -22.60
CA TYR A 345 -12.75 50.14 -21.79
C TYR A 345 -13.79 50.95 -22.56
N ASN A 346 -13.72 50.94 -23.89
CA ASN A 346 -14.54 51.77 -24.74
C ASN A 346 -15.78 51.02 -25.28
N ASP A 347 -15.96 49.74 -24.94
CA ASP A 347 -17.00 48.82 -25.42
C ASP A 347 -17.14 48.65 -26.95
N GLU A 348 -16.26 49.30 -27.73
CA GLU A 348 -16.25 49.27 -29.20
C GLU A 348 -15.44 48.10 -29.78
N LEU A 349 -14.70 47.35 -28.96
CA LEU A 349 -13.90 46.22 -29.39
C LEU A 349 -14.79 45.02 -29.78
N PRO A 350 -14.73 44.48 -31.00
CA PRO A 350 -15.47 43.29 -31.34
C PRO A 350 -15.03 42.09 -30.47
N VAL A 351 -15.99 41.39 -29.86
CA VAL A 351 -15.71 40.24 -28.97
C VAL A 351 -14.86 39.16 -29.63
N GLU A 352 -15.03 38.93 -30.94
CA GLU A 352 -14.21 37.93 -31.66
C GLU A 352 -12.72 38.30 -31.70
N VAL A 353 -12.38 39.60 -31.70
CA VAL A 353 -11.00 40.06 -31.58
C VAL A 353 -10.47 39.78 -30.18
N ALA A 354 -11.26 40.07 -29.13
CA ALA A 354 -10.89 39.76 -27.76
C ALA A 354 -10.69 38.25 -27.54
N LYS A 355 -11.59 37.41 -28.08
CA LYS A 355 -11.45 35.94 -28.05
C LYS A 355 -10.18 35.47 -28.73
N THR A 356 -9.88 36.00 -29.90
CA THR A 356 -8.64 35.66 -30.63
C THR A 356 -7.39 35.99 -29.80
N ILE A 357 -7.37 37.14 -29.13
CA ILE A 357 -6.26 37.53 -28.24
C ILE A 357 -6.12 36.52 -27.08
N VAL A 358 -7.22 36.17 -26.42
CA VAL A 358 -7.21 35.19 -25.31
C VAL A 358 -6.78 33.81 -25.79
N GLU A 359 -7.31 33.34 -26.92
CA GLU A 359 -6.98 32.04 -27.49
C GLU A 359 -5.49 31.93 -27.86
N ARG A 360 -4.93 32.95 -28.52
CA ARG A 360 -3.50 32.97 -28.86
C ARG A 360 -2.61 33.08 -27.60
N HIS A 361 -3.05 33.82 -26.58
CA HIS A 361 -2.37 33.84 -25.27
C HIS A 361 -2.38 32.47 -24.58
N GLU A 362 -3.52 31.76 -24.57
CA GLU A 362 -3.63 30.40 -24.02
C GLU A 362 -2.73 29.41 -24.76
N GLN A 363 -2.72 29.47 -26.09
CA GLN A 363 -1.86 28.63 -26.93
C GLN A 363 -0.37 28.87 -26.63
N ALA A 364 0.06 30.13 -26.53
CA ALA A 364 1.42 30.49 -26.18
C ALA A 364 1.76 30.02 -24.75
N THR A 365 0.83 30.18 -23.81
CA THR A 365 0.99 29.69 -22.43
C THR A 365 1.18 28.18 -22.40
N ASP A 366 0.39 27.41 -23.15
CA ASP A 366 0.51 25.95 -23.23
C ASP A 366 1.88 25.53 -23.77
N LEU A 367 2.37 26.19 -24.82
CA LEU A 367 3.70 25.94 -25.39
C LEU A 367 4.83 26.28 -24.40
N SER A 368 4.74 27.41 -23.69
CA SER A 368 5.71 27.77 -22.64
C SER A 368 5.73 26.72 -21.52
N CYS A 369 4.56 26.25 -21.10
CA CYS A 369 4.43 25.19 -20.10
C CYS A 369 5.01 23.85 -20.58
N ILE A 370 5.02 23.56 -21.88
CA ILE A 370 5.68 22.36 -22.40
C ILE A 370 7.20 22.50 -22.28
N MET A 371 7.74 23.67 -22.61
CA MET A 371 9.18 23.96 -22.60
C MET A 371 9.77 24.02 -21.19
N HIS A 372 9.12 24.77 -20.30
CA HIS A 372 9.70 25.16 -19.01
C HIS A 372 9.05 24.42 -17.83
N GLY A 373 9.87 23.81 -16.98
CA GLY A 373 9.40 22.96 -15.88
C GLY A 373 8.60 23.73 -14.84
N ASP A 374 9.06 24.92 -14.46
CA ASP A 374 8.35 25.78 -13.50
C ASP A 374 6.99 26.25 -14.02
N ASP A 375 6.92 26.65 -15.30
CA ASP A 375 5.68 27.09 -15.94
C ASP A 375 4.71 25.90 -16.03
N ARG A 376 5.23 24.72 -16.39
CA ARG A 376 4.47 23.47 -16.48
C ARG A 376 3.72 23.16 -15.19
N MET A 377 4.42 23.22 -14.06
CA MET A 377 3.86 22.86 -12.76
C MET A 377 2.91 23.94 -12.21
N ARG A 378 3.15 25.21 -12.53
CA ARG A 378 2.24 26.31 -12.16
C ARG A 378 1.05 26.45 -13.10
N GLY A 379 1.16 25.91 -14.31
CA GLY A 379 0.18 26.04 -15.37
C GLY A 379 0.02 27.45 -15.94
N ARG A 380 1.01 28.31 -15.70
CA ARG A 380 1.06 29.72 -16.15
C ARG A 380 2.50 30.14 -16.38
N VAL A 381 2.68 31.10 -17.28
CA VAL A 381 3.99 31.65 -17.65
C VAL A 381 4.57 32.48 -16.50
N GLN A 382 5.87 32.35 -16.22
CA GLN A 382 6.56 33.28 -15.34
C GLN A 382 6.59 34.70 -15.93
N LEU A 383 6.20 35.69 -15.12
CA LEU A 383 5.97 37.11 -15.46
C LEU A 383 6.75 37.63 -16.69
N ASN A 384 5.99 38.01 -17.73
CA ASN A 384 6.44 38.64 -18.98
C ASN A 384 7.42 37.84 -19.85
N ARG A 385 7.59 36.53 -19.60
CA ARG A 385 8.32 35.68 -20.56
C ARG A 385 7.58 35.67 -21.90
N PHE A 386 8.34 35.86 -22.98
CA PHE A 386 7.83 36.02 -24.35
C PHE A 386 6.85 37.19 -24.56
N GLY A 387 6.84 38.18 -23.66
CA GLY A 387 5.88 39.30 -23.74
C GLY A 387 4.43 38.90 -23.42
N LEU A 388 4.22 37.73 -22.80
CA LEU A 388 2.90 37.28 -22.35
C LEU A 388 2.59 37.90 -20.99
N ASP A 389 1.67 38.86 -21.00
CA ASP A 389 1.16 39.54 -19.80
C ASP A 389 -0.20 38.94 -19.39
N GLU A 390 -0.19 38.22 -18.27
CA GLU A 390 -1.39 37.59 -17.72
C GLU A 390 -2.43 38.61 -17.26
N GLU A 391 -2.02 39.79 -16.79
CA GLU A 391 -2.95 40.85 -16.39
C GLU A 391 -3.68 41.38 -17.63
N GLN A 392 -2.93 41.64 -18.71
CA GLN A 392 -3.51 42.02 -19.99
C GLN A 392 -4.46 40.95 -20.54
N ALA A 393 -4.07 39.68 -20.50
CA ALA A 393 -4.94 38.58 -20.93
C ALA A 393 -6.23 38.51 -20.09
N GLN A 394 -6.12 38.70 -18.77
CA GLN A 394 -7.27 38.69 -17.87
C GLN A 394 -8.25 39.83 -18.19
N MET A 395 -7.77 41.03 -18.53
CA MET A 395 -8.64 42.14 -18.96
C MET A 395 -9.51 41.76 -20.16
N TYR A 396 -8.95 41.05 -21.15
CA TYR A 396 -9.73 40.58 -22.30
C TYR A 396 -10.69 39.45 -21.91
N ARG A 397 -10.33 38.56 -20.98
CA ARG A 397 -11.26 37.53 -20.45
C ARG A 397 -12.46 38.17 -19.74
N ASP A 398 -12.21 39.17 -18.91
CA ASP A 398 -13.25 39.90 -18.18
C ASP A 398 -14.17 40.66 -19.15
N TYR A 399 -13.59 41.29 -20.18
CA TYR A 399 -14.36 41.93 -21.25
C TYR A 399 -15.31 40.95 -21.95
N ILE A 400 -14.83 39.77 -22.35
CA ILE A 400 -15.64 38.73 -22.99
C ILE A 400 -16.77 38.25 -22.06
N ALA A 401 -16.48 38.09 -20.77
CA ALA A 401 -17.47 37.65 -19.78
C ALA A 401 -18.59 38.68 -19.58
N ASN A 402 -18.25 39.97 -19.55
CA ASN A 402 -19.18 41.07 -19.32
C ASN A 402 -20.01 41.42 -20.56
N PHE A 403 -19.58 41.06 -21.77
CA PHE A 403 -20.34 41.30 -23.01
C PHE A 403 -21.63 40.44 -23.12
N ARG A 404 -21.85 39.49 -22.21
CA ARG A 404 -23.06 38.64 -22.15
C ARG A 404 -24.19 39.18 -21.26
N THR A 405 -24.03 40.37 -20.70
CA THR A 405 -25.09 41.19 -20.07
C THR A 405 -25.35 42.41 -20.92
#